data_AF-A0A2E7WE48-F1
#
_entry.id   AF-A0A2E7WE48-F1
#
_cell.length_a   1.000
_cell.length_b   1.000
_cell.length_c   1.000
_cell.angle_alpha   90.00
_cell.angle_beta   90.00
_cell.angle_gamma   90.00
#
_symmetry.space_group_name_H-M   'P 1'
#
loop_
_entity.id
_entity.type
_entity.pdbx_description
1 polymer ?
#
loop_
_entity_poly.entity_id
_entity_poly.type
_entity_poly.pdbx_seq_one_letter_code
_entity_poly.pdbx_strand_id
1 'polypeptide(L)'
;MNKNTTLLSLLQRQLSVILTSWGLTSIVMGVTLFFFQVDFLRSMSYQFLIWGLINFILGIIPLIRNSVPNRSKLYKILLINSLLDIIYILVSLLLIFQILFEGESSVGHGFGVLIQGLFLLFFDTYYGIKFKNIDD
;
A
#
# COMPACT_ATOMS: atom_id res chain seq x y z
N MET A 1 30.30 2.10 -10.16
CA MET A 1 29.21 1.90 -9.16
C MET A 1 29.28 0.46 -8.68
N ASN A 2 29.23 0.18 -7.37
CA ASN A 2 29.28 -1.20 -6.85
C ASN A 2 28.06 -2.01 -7.35
N LYS A 3 28.24 -3.30 -7.61
CA LYS A 3 27.18 -4.25 -8.02
C LYS A 3 25.99 -4.19 -7.05
N ASN A 4 26.26 -4.11 -5.74
CA ASN A 4 25.24 -4.01 -4.69
C ASN A 4 24.44 -2.69 -4.78
N THR A 5 25.10 -1.57 -5.07
CA THR A 5 24.44 -0.26 -5.28
C THR A 5 23.51 -0.27 -6.51
N THR A 6 23.94 -0.95 -7.57
CA THR A 6 23.13 -1.09 -8.80
C THR A 6 21.91 -1.96 -8.54
N LEU A 7 22.07 -3.08 -7.82
CA LEU A 7 20.96 -3.94 -7.43
C LEU A 7 19.95 -3.20 -6.53
N LEU A 8 20.42 -2.48 -5.52
CA LEU A 8 19.59 -1.70 -4.61
C LEU A 8 18.75 -0.64 -5.33
N SER A 9 19.37 0.12 -6.23
CA SER A 9 18.67 1.14 -7.01
C SER A 9 17.63 0.54 -7.96
N LEU A 10 17.94 -0.58 -8.61
CA LEU A 10 16.98 -1.31 -9.46
C LEU A 10 15.79 -1.83 -8.65
N LEU A 11 16.03 -2.45 -7.49
CA LEU A 11 14.97 -2.96 -6.62
C LEU A 11 14.09 -1.83 -6.08
N GLN A 12 14.68 -0.71 -5.64
CA GLN A 12 13.91 0.45 -5.22
C GLN A 12 13.07 0.99 -6.38
N ARG A 13 13.64 1.10 -7.57
CA ARG A 13 12.90 1.56 -8.75
C ARG A 13 11.73 0.63 -9.06
N GLN A 14 11.93 -0.69 -8.99
CA GLN A 14 10.86 -1.66 -9.21
C GLN A 14 9.74 -1.52 -8.16
N LEU A 15 10.10 -1.45 -6.88
CA LEU A 15 9.18 -1.20 -5.77
C LEU A 15 8.38 0.08 -6.03
N SER A 16 9.06 1.18 -6.30
CA SER A 16 8.44 2.48 -6.50
C SER A 16 7.51 2.52 -7.72
N VAL A 17 7.89 1.90 -8.85
CA VAL A 17 7.00 1.80 -10.02
C VAL A 17 5.72 1.04 -9.67
N ILE A 18 5.83 -0.13 -9.04
CA ILE A 18 4.66 -0.94 -8.69
C ILE A 18 3.77 -0.19 -7.70
N LEU A 19 4.35 0.45 -6.67
CA LEU A 19 3.59 1.21 -5.68
C LEU A 19 2.89 2.43 -6.30
N THR A 20 3.56 3.15 -7.21
CA THR A 20 2.95 4.24 -7.98
C THR A 20 1.82 3.75 -8.86
N SER A 21 2.00 2.63 -9.58
CA SER A 21 0.95 2.03 -10.41
C SER A 21 -0.24 1.56 -9.60
N TRP A 22 -0.01 0.93 -8.44
CA TRP A 22 -1.07 0.55 -7.51
C TRP A 22 -1.84 1.76 -7.00
N GLY A 23 -1.12 2.82 -6.59
CA GLY A 23 -1.71 4.08 -6.14
C GLY A 23 -2.58 4.71 -7.22
N LEU A 24 -2.06 4.83 -8.45
CA LEU A 24 -2.79 5.40 -9.59
C LEU A 24 -4.04 4.59 -9.93
N THR A 25 -3.91 3.26 -10.00
CA THR A 25 -5.05 2.36 -10.28
C THR A 25 -6.10 2.48 -9.17
N SER A 26 -5.67 2.60 -7.92
CA SER A 26 -6.57 2.78 -6.78
C SER A 26 -7.30 4.11 -6.84
N ILE A 27 -6.63 5.20 -7.23
CA ILE A 27 -7.27 6.51 -7.43
C ILE A 27 -8.33 6.41 -8.54
N VAL A 28 -7.99 5.83 -9.70
CA VAL A 28 -8.94 5.67 -10.82
C VAL A 28 -10.16 4.87 -10.36
N MET A 29 -9.94 3.73 -9.71
CA MET A 29 -11.03 2.90 -9.17
C MET A 29 -11.85 3.65 -8.13
N GLY A 30 -11.22 4.39 -7.22
CA GLY A 30 -11.89 5.20 -6.21
C GLY A 30 -12.77 6.29 -6.85
N VAL A 31 -12.27 7.00 -7.85
CA VAL A 31 -13.07 7.99 -8.62
C VAL A 31 -14.25 7.30 -9.29
N THR A 32 -14.05 6.15 -9.92
CA THR A 32 -15.14 5.38 -10.55
C THR A 32 -16.20 4.96 -9.53
N LEU A 33 -15.79 4.41 -8.38
CA LEU A 33 -16.69 3.95 -7.32
C LEU A 33 -17.48 5.10 -6.66
N PHE A 34 -16.89 6.30 -6.57
CA PHE A 34 -17.50 7.46 -5.95
C PHE A 34 -18.81 7.89 -6.63
N PHE A 35 -18.93 7.70 -7.95
CA PHE A 35 -20.13 8.08 -8.71
C PHE A 35 -21.33 7.15 -8.50
N PHE A 36 -21.13 5.98 -7.89
CA PHE A 36 -22.25 5.11 -7.54
C PHE A 36 -22.98 5.65 -6.31
N GLN A 37 -24.31 5.70 -6.37
CA GLN A 37 -25.15 6.17 -5.27
C GLN A 37 -25.46 5.06 -4.24
N VAL A 38 -24.46 4.26 -3.92
CA VAL A 38 -24.56 3.14 -2.96
C VAL A 38 -23.56 3.38 -1.84
N ASP A 39 -24.02 3.37 -0.59
CA ASP A 39 -23.20 3.75 0.56
C ASP A 39 -22.01 2.81 0.75
N PHE A 40 -22.18 1.51 0.52
CA PHE A 40 -21.09 0.54 0.48
C PHE A 40 -19.97 0.97 -0.51
N LEU A 41 -20.34 1.27 -1.77
CA LEU A 41 -19.38 1.64 -2.81
C LEU A 41 -18.74 3.00 -2.54
N ARG A 42 -19.50 3.95 -2.00
CA ARG A 42 -19.00 5.28 -1.65
C ARG A 42 -17.99 5.22 -0.51
N SER A 43 -18.24 4.42 0.53
CA SER A 43 -17.28 4.23 1.62
C SER A 43 -16.03 3.49 1.19
N MET A 44 -16.17 2.50 0.30
CA MET A 44 -15.04 1.85 -0.35
C MET A 44 -14.23 2.84 -1.21
N SER A 45 -14.91 3.74 -1.93
CA SER A 45 -14.26 4.77 -2.76
C SER A 45 -13.31 5.67 -1.96
N TYR A 46 -13.71 6.07 -0.76
CA TYR A 46 -12.87 6.90 0.11
C TYR A 46 -11.57 6.19 0.48
N GLN A 47 -11.62 4.89 0.76
CA GLN A 47 -10.43 4.12 1.07
C GLN A 47 -9.49 4.02 -0.14
N PHE A 48 -10.05 3.76 -1.33
CA PHE A 48 -9.27 3.70 -2.57
C PHE A 48 -8.63 5.04 -2.94
N LEU A 49 -9.34 6.16 -2.74
CA LEU A 49 -8.83 7.49 -3.02
C LEU A 49 -7.71 7.90 -2.03
N ILE A 50 -7.96 7.78 -0.73
CA ILE A 50 -7.01 8.23 0.31
C ILE A 50 -5.74 7.39 0.26
N TRP A 51 -5.85 6.07 0.33
CA TRP A 51 -4.69 5.19 0.28
C TRP A 51 -4.03 5.18 -1.10
N GLY A 52 -4.81 5.28 -2.17
CA GLY A 52 -4.29 5.42 -3.53
C GLY A 52 -3.39 6.65 -3.68
N LEU A 53 -3.82 7.79 -3.14
CA LEU A 53 -3.03 9.02 -3.15
C LEU A 53 -1.74 8.90 -2.32
N ILE A 54 -1.83 8.35 -1.11
CA ILE A 54 -0.66 8.11 -0.25
C ILE A 54 0.36 7.22 -0.97
N ASN A 55 -0.09 6.08 -1.51
CA ASN A 55 0.77 5.13 -2.21
C ASN A 55 1.40 5.73 -3.46
N PHE A 56 0.62 6.49 -4.24
CA PHE A 56 1.13 7.19 -5.42
C PHE A 56 2.27 8.14 -5.07
N ILE A 57 2.08 8.96 -4.03
CA ILE A 57 3.10 9.92 -3.55
C ILE A 57 4.34 9.20 -3.03
N LEU A 58 4.17 8.16 -2.21
CA LEU A 58 5.27 7.38 -1.67
C LEU A 58 6.08 6.66 -2.77
N GLY A 59 5.41 6.19 -3.83
CA GLY A 59 6.08 5.57 -4.97
C GLY A 59 6.78 6.58 -5.88
N ILE A 60 6.17 7.75 -6.16
CA ILE A 60 6.71 8.68 -7.18
C ILE A 60 7.92 9.48 -6.68
N ILE A 61 7.97 9.81 -5.39
CA ILE A 61 9.07 10.61 -4.80
C ILE A 61 10.44 9.94 -5.04
N PRO A 62 10.64 8.65 -4.73
CA PRO A 62 11.90 7.96 -5.02
C PRO A 62 12.26 7.89 -6.51
N LEU A 63 11.27 7.80 -7.41
CA LEU A 63 11.50 7.78 -8.86
C LEU A 63 12.02 9.12 -9.36
N ILE A 64 11.46 10.23 -8.87
CA ILE A 64 11.90 11.58 -9.25
C ILE A 64 13.29 11.86 -8.70
N ARG A 65 13.55 11.49 -7.43
CA ARG A 65 14.83 11.79 -6.76
C ARG A 65 16.00 10.94 -7.26
N ASN A 66 15.75 9.82 -7.94
CA ASN A 66 16.77 8.83 -8.33
C ASN A 66 17.75 8.49 -7.18
N SER A 67 17.24 8.47 -5.94
CA SER A 67 18.06 8.31 -4.75
C SER A 67 18.43 6.85 -4.53
N VAL A 68 19.69 6.57 -4.21
CA VAL A 68 20.09 5.24 -3.72
C VAL A 68 19.51 5.02 -2.32
N PRO A 69 18.81 3.91 -2.06
CA PRO A 69 18.22 3.68 -0.74
C PRO A 69 19.31 3.39 0.29
N ASN A 70 19.10 3.85 1.52
CA ASN A 70 19.73 3.21 2.65
C ASN A 70 19.01 1.88 2.91
N ARG A 71 19.65 0.75 2.57
CA ARG A 71 19.10 -0.62 2.73
C ARG A 71 18.56 -0.85 4.14
N SER A 72 19.37 -0.56 5.16
CA SER A 72 19.04 -0.82 6.56
C SER A 72 17.79 -0.06 7.01
N LYS A 73 17.66 1.19 6.58
CA LYS A 73 16.48 2.00 6.87
C LYS A 73 15.24 1.49 6.10
N LEU A 74 15.40 1.19 4.81
CA LEU A 74 14.28 0.81 3.95
C LEU A 74 13.68 -0.55 4.36
N TYR A 75 14.51 -1.57 4.65
CA TYR A 75 13.96 -2.87 5.08
C TYR A 75 13.16 -2.73 6.38
N LYS A 76 13.63 -1.89 7.34
CA LYS A 76 12.93 -1.69 8.61
C LYS A 76 11.57 -1.04 8.40
N ILE A 77 11.50 -0.04 7.52
CA ILE A 77 10.23 0.63 7.18
C ILE A 77 9.26 -0.39 6.59
N LEU A 78 9.69 -1.18 5.60
CA LEU A 78 8.83 -2.18 4.96
C LEU A 78 8.35 -3.26 5.96
N LEU A 79 9.21 -3.69 6.89
CA LEU A 79 8.82 -4.68 7.90
C LEU A 79 7.83 -4.10 8.91
N ILE A 80 8.01 -2.84 9.33
CA ILE A 80 7.06 -2.15 10.21
C ILE A 80 5.71 -1.97 9.51
N ASN A 81 5.71 -1.55 8.23
CA ASN A 81 4.47 -1.41 7.47
C ASN A 81 3.74 -2.74 7.31
N SER A 82 4.44 -3.82 6.97
CA SER A 82 3.87 -5.17 6.90
C SER A 82 3.17 -5.56 8.21
N LEU A 83 3.75 -5.24 9.38
CA LEU A 83 3.08 -5.46 10.66
C LEU A 83 1.85 -4.57 10.86
N LEU A 84 1.92 -3.30 10.44
CA LEU A 84 0.77 -2.39 10.48
C LEU A 84 -0.36 -2.87 9.56
N ASP A 85 -0.06 -3.42 8.38
CA ASP A 85 -1.05 -3.96 7.45
C ASP A 85 -1.84 -5.11 8.05
N ILE A 86 -1.20 -5.97 8.87
CA ILE A 86 -1.91 -7.01 9.62
C ILE A 86 -2.93 -6.38 10.57
N ILE A 87 -2.55 -5.32 11.29
CA ILE A 87 -3.46 -4.60 12.20
C ILE A 87 -4.61 -3.98 11.40
N TYR A 88 -4.32 -3.32 10.28
CA TYR A 88 -5.35 -2.73 9.41
C TYR A 88 -6.31 -3.79 8.86
N ILE A 89 -5.81 -4.96 8.44
CA ILE A 89 -6.64 -6.08 8.01
C ILE A 89 -7.53 -6.56 9.15
N LEU A 90 -7.00 -6.72 10.36
CA LEU A 90 -7.82 -7.11 11.52
C LEU A 90 -8.94 -6.10 11.78
N VAL A 91 -8.62 -4.80 11.79
CA VAL A 91 -9.63 -3.74 11.92
C VAL A 91 -10.65 -3.80 10.78
N SER A 92 -10.20 -4.05 9.55
CA SER A 92 -11.09 -4.19 8.39
C SER A 92 -12.09 -5.34 8.55
N LEU A 93 -11.66 -6.48 9.11
CA LEU A 93 -12.55 -7.60 9.40
C LEU A 93 -13.57 -7.25 10.47
N LEU A 94 -13.17 -6.51 11.51
CA LEU A 94 -14.11 -6.02 12.53
C LEU A 94 -15.20 -5.11 11.92
N LEU A 95 -14.85 -4.30 10.93
CA LEU A 95 -15.81 -3.46 10.18
C LEU A 95 -16.72 -4.29 9.26
N ILE A 96 -16.16 -5.24 8.52
CA ILE A 96 -16.92 -6.12 7.60
C ILE A 96 -17.95 -6.95 8.36
N PHE A 97 -17.55 -7.53 9.50
CA PHE A 97 -18.45 -8.31 10.37
C PHE A 97 -19.31 -7.44 11.29
N GLN A 98 -19.23 -6.12 11.17
CA GLN A 98 -20.02 -5.15 11.93
C GLN A 98 -19.94 -5.33 13.44
N ILE A 99 -18.78 -5.75 13.95
CA ILE A 99 -18.59 -6.05 15.38
C ILE A 99 -18.61 -4.77 16.23
N LEU A 100 -18.12 -3.66 15.66
CA LEU A 100 -18.02 -2.36 16.36
C LEU A 100 -18.93 -1.28 15.76
N PHE A 101 -19.25 -1.37 14.47
CA PHE A 101 -20.01 -0.37 13.74
C PHE A 101 -20.91 -1.05 12.71
N GLU A 102 -22.19 -0.68 12.72
CA GLU A 102 -23.21 -1.24 11.83
C GLU A 102 -23.39 -0.39 10.55
N GLY A 103 -23.98 -1.00 9.53
CA GLY A 103 -24.39 -0.34 8.29
C GLY A 103 -23.46 -0.56 7.09
N GLU A 104 -24.01 -0.37 5.88
CA GLU A 104 -23.32 -0.63 4.62
C GLU A 104 -22.00 0.15 4.45
N SER A 105 -21.96 1.37 4.99
CA SER A 105 -20.78 2.23 4.99
C SER A 105 -19.60 1.60 5.75
N SER A 106 -19.87 1.00 6.92
CA SER A 106 -18.87 0.30 7.74
C SER A 106 -18.25 -0.86 6.95
N VAL A 107 -19.11 -1.68 6.34
CA VAL A 107 -18.70 -2.81 5.49
C VAL A 107 -17.90 -2.31 4.28
N GLY A 108 -18.33 -1.22 3.63
CA GLY A 108 -17.63 -0.60 2.50
C GLY A 108 -16.23 -0.13 2.84
N HIS A 109 -16.07 0.55 3.98
CA HIS A 109 -14.75 0.91 4.50
C HIS A 109 -13.91 -0.32 4.82
N GLY A 110 -14.50 -1.34 5.44
CA GLY A 110 -13.84 -2.61 5.71
C GLY A 110 -13.28 -3.27 4.45
N PHE A 111 -14.09 -3.44 3.40
CA PHE A 111 -13.60 -3.99 2.13
C PHE A 111 -12.54 -3.11 1.46
N GLY A 112 -12.70 -1.79 1.53
CA GLY A 112 -11.70 -0.84 1.04
C GLY A 112 -10.33 -1.03 1.70
N VAL A 113 -10.31 -1.08 3.04
CA VAL A 113 -9.07 -1.30 3.81
C VAL A 113 -8.54 -2.71 3.59
N LEU A 114 -9.39 -3.73 3.53
CA LEU A 114 -8.98 -5.12 3.35
C LEU A 114 -8.21 -5.30 2.03
N ILE A 115 -8.75 -4.80 0.92
CA ILE A 115 -8.10 -4.95 -0.40
C ILE A 115 -6.76 -4.20 -0.45
N GLN A 116 -6.73 -2.96 0.05
CA GLN A 116 -5.49 -2.17 0.10
C GLN A 116 -4.46 -2.83 1.01
N GLY A 117 -4.86 -3.22 2.22
CA GLY A 117 -4.01 -3.86 3.22
C GLY A 117 -3.48 -5.22 2.78
N LEU A 118 -4.28 -6.05 2.10
CA LEU A 118 -3.79 -7.33 1.57
C LEU A 118 -2.70 -7.12 0.52
N PHE A 119 -2.90 -6.21 -0.42
CA PHE A 119 -1.87 -5.88 -1.41
C PHE A 119 -0.59 -5.39 -0.72
N LEU A 120 -0.71 -4.40 0.18
CA LEU A 120 0.44 -3.80 0.87
C LEU A 120 1.17 -4.81 1.76
N LEU A 121 0.44 -5.68 2.46
CA LEU A 121 1.04 -6.75 3.27
C LEU A 121 1.94 -7.65 2.43
N PHE A 122 1.44 -8.15 1.31
CA PHE A 122 2.25 -8.98 0.40
C PHE A 122 3.42 -8.19 -0.18
N PHE A 123 3.16 -6.97 -0.61
CA PHE A 123 4.13 -6.09 -1.25
C PHE A 123 5.29 -5.73 -0.31
N ASP A 124 5.01 -5.21 0.87
CA ASP A 124 5.99 -4.76 1.84
C ASP A 124 6.76 -5.94 2.44
N THR A 125 6.09 -7.07 2.70
CA THR A 125 6.78 -8.30 3.13
C THR A 125 7.76 -8.80 2.08
N TYR A 126 7.32 -8.88 0.82
CA TYR A 126 8.15 -9.35 -0.29
C TYR A 126 9.39 -8.49 -0.49
N TYR A 127 9.21 -7.16 -0.55
CA TYR A 127 10.34 -6.25 -0.73
C TYR A 127 11.22 -6.17 0.53
N GLY A 128 10.63 -6.20 1.73
CA GLY A 128 11.36 -6.23 2.99
C GLY A 128 12.32 -7.41 3.07
N ILE A 129 11.87 -8.61 2.70
CA ILE A 129 12.72 -9.82 2.63
C ILE A 129 13.80 -9.67 1.56
N LYS A 130 13.46 -9.15 0.38
CA LYS A 130 14.46 -8.91 -0.68
C LYS A 130 15.57 -7.96 -0.22
N PHE A 131 15.22 -6.84 0.41
CA PHE A 131 16.22 -5.89 0.91
C PHE A 131 17.03 -6.45 2.08
N LYS A 132 16.44 -7.33 2.91
CA LYS A 132 17.16 -8.01 3.99
C LYS A 132 18.25 -8.96 3.47
N ASN A 133 17.98 -9.65 2.36
CA ASN A 133 18.86 -10.69 1.81
C ASN A 133 19.95 -10.15 0.87
N ILE A 134 20.09 -8.84 0.72
CA ILE A 134 21.20 -8.25 -0.04
C ILE A 134 22.40 -8.18 0.91
N ASP A 135 23.41 -9.00 0.63
CA ASP A 135 24.69 -8.99 1.32
C ASP A 135 25.34 -7.60 1.26
N ASP A 136 26.00 -7.19 2.35
CA ASP A 136 26.75 -5.93 2.44
C ASP A 136 27.95 -5.91 1.46
#